data_AF-A0A521EIU0-F1
#
_entry.id   AF-A0A521EIU0-F1
#
_cell.length_a   1.000
_cell.length_b   1.000
_cell.length_c   1.000
_cell.angle_alpha   90.00
_cell.angle_beta   90.00
_cell.angle_gamma   90.00
#
_symmetry.space_group_name_H-M   'P 1'
#
loop_
_entity.id
_entity.type
_entity.pdbx_description
1 polymer ?
#
loop_
_entity_poly.entity_id
_entity_poly.type
_entity_poly.pdbx_seq_one_letter_code
_entity_poly.pdbx_strand_id
1 'polypeptide(L)'
;MIRFSPDSDALVFTGVDPAGLYQLKNTPNIDTAYSDIISVLELPSEDDSTGVEQSFAGKVVVGDSVIVFHPHVSFAKGKSYLVISFLNAKFGNAGMMLTGKLDHKVKPQEVILKR
;
A
#
# COMPACT_ATOMS: atom_id res chain seq x y z
N MET A 1 1.69 -8.79 -6.20
CA MET A 1 2.89 -8.07 -6.66
C MET A 1 2.62 -6.58 -6.70
N ILE A 2 3.60 -5.78 -6.27
CA ILE A 2 3.50 -4.32 -6.10
C ILE A 2 4.44 -3.66 -7.11
N ARG A 3 3.94 -2.74 -7.94
CA ARG A 3 4.73 -2.01 -8.95
C ARG A 3 4.19 -0.61 -9.18
N PHE A 4 5.02 0.27 -9.75
CA PHE A 4 4.52 1.52 -10.33
C PHE A 4 3.56 1.24 -11.49
N SER A 5 2.58 2.13 -11.66
CA SER A 5 1.80 2.24 -12.90
C SER A 5 2.72 2.62 -14.07
N PRO A 6 2.30 2.39 -15.34
CA PRO A 6 3.12 2.71 -16.50
C PRO A 6 3.55 4.19 -16.59
N ASP A 7 2.72 5.10 -16.09
CA ASP A 7 2.99 6.54 -15.98
C ASP A 7 3.77 6.91 -14.69
N SER A 8 4.00 5.95 -13.80
CA SER A 8 4.65 6.12 -12.50
C SER A 8 3.97 7.13 -11.58
N ASP A 9 2.70 7.43 -11.80
CA ASP A 9 1.90 8.33 -10.94
C ASP A 9 1.02 7.57 -9.94
N ALA A 10 1.12 6.25 -9.91
CA ALA A 10 0.42 5.40 -8.94
C ALA A 10 1.22 4.12 -8.62
N LEU A 11 0.83 3.45 -7.54
CA LEU A 11 1.25 2.09 -7.23
C LEU A 11 0.11 1.12 -7.47
N VAL A 12 0.39 0.05 -8.21
CA VAL A 12 -0.57 -1.00 -8.55
C VAL A 12 -0.23 -2.27 -7.79
N PHE A 13 -1.20 -2.72 -6.99
CA PHE A 13 -1.15 -3.95 -6.22
C PHE A 13 -1.99 -5.00 -6.94
N THR A 14 -1.32 -6.04 -7.42
CA THR A 14 -1.91 -7.15 -8.19
C THR A 14 -1.82 -8.46 -7.43
N GLY A 15 -2.66 -9.44 -7.77
CA GLY A 15 -2.68 -10.74 -7.09
C GLY A 15 -3.24 -10.65 -5.66
N VAL A 16 -4.12 -9.67 -5.43
CA VAL A 16 -4.91 -9.59 -4.20
C VAL A 16 -6.08 -10.56 -4.33
N ASP A 17 -6.38 -11.27 -3.26
CA ASP A 17 -7.47 -12.25 -3.24
C ASP A 17 -8.84 -11.57 -3.46
N PRO A 18 -9.70 -12.07 -4.38
CA PRO A 18 -11.00 -11.47 -4.67
C PRO A 18 -11.95 -11.39 -3.46
N ALA A 19 -11.92 -12.37 -2.55
CA ALA A 19 -12.77 -12.35 -1.37
C ALA A 19 -12.35 -11.25 -0.39
N GLY A 20 -11.05 -11.01 -0.26
CA GLY A 20 -10.52 -9.88 0.52
C GLY A 20 -10.86 -8.52 -0.12
N LEU A 21 -10.79 -8.40 -1.45
CA LEU A 21 -11.22 -7.19 -2.17
C LEU A 21 -12.71 -6.89 -1.97
N TYR A 22 -13.56 -7.92 -2.03
CA TYR A 22 -14.99 -7.79 -1.80
C TYR A 22 -15.30 -7.31 -0.37
N GLN A 23 -14.59 -7.82 0.63
CA GLN A 23 -14.73 -7.36 2.02
C GLN A 23 -14.32 -5.89 2.17
N LEU A 24 -13.19 -5.49 1.59
CA LEU A 24 -12.76 -4.09 1.59
C LEU A 24 -13.85 -3.19 1.03
N LYS A 25 -14.30 -3.43 -0.20
CA LYS A 25 -15.34 -2.61 -0.88
C LYS A 25 -16.61 -2.42 -0.05
N ASN A 26 -16.99 -3.41 0.75
CA ASN A 26 -18.20 -3.38 1.58
C ASN A 26 -17.98 -2.86 3.01
N THR A 27 -16.76 -2.41 3.34
CA THR A 27 -16.43 -1.89 4.67
C THR A 27 -16.74 -0.40 4.77
N PRO A 28 -17.55 0.05 5.76
CA PRO A 28 -17.80 1.46 6.01
C PRO A 28 -16.53 2.18 6.54
N ASN A 29 -16.33 3.46 6.19
CA ASN A 29 -15.12 4.25 6.51
C ASN A 29 -13.82 3.69 5.92
N ILE A 30 -13.92 3.28 4.66
CA ILE A 30 -12.86 2.57 3.94
C ILE A 30 -11.56 3.39 3.79
N ASP A 31 -11.65 4.71 3.74
CA ASP A 31 -10.48 5.60 3.60
C ASP A 31 -9.49 5.45 4.76
N THR A 32 -9.99 5.40 6.00
CA THR A 32 -9.19 5.15 7.21
C THR A 32 -8.68 3.71 7.29
N ALA A 33 -9.47 2.74 6.79
CA ALA A 33 -9.03 1.36 6.74
C ALA A 33 -7.84 1.15 5.80
N TYR A 34 -7.74 1.93 4.71
CA TYR A 34 -6.63 1.81 3.76
C TYR A 34 -5.30 2.29 4.31
N SER A 35 -5.28 3.33 5.15
CA SER A 35 -4.04 3.78 5.81
C SER A 35 -3.46 2.73 6.76
N ASP A 36 -4.28 1.81 7.26
CA ASP A 36 -3.82 0.70 8.11
C ASP A 36 -3.28 -0.48 7.28
N ILE A 37 -3.60 -0.55 5.99
CA ILE A 37 -3.31 -1.70 5.12
C ILE A 37 -2.18 -1.40 4.13
N ILE A 38 -2.05 -0.15 3.70
CA ILE A 38 -1.00 0.31 2.78
C ILE A 38 -0.35 1.56 3.37
N SER A 39 0.95 1.46 3.62
CA SER A 39 1.79 2.59 3.98
C SER A 39 2.87 2.78 2.93
N VAL A 40 3.08 4.02 2.50
CA VAL A 40 4.13 4.39 1.56
C VAL A 40 5.01 5.42 2.23
N LEU A 41 6.32 5.17 2.23
CA LEU A 41 7.33 6.06 2.80
C LEU A 41 8.30 6.45 1.69
N GLU A 42 8.63 7.74 1.59
CA GLU A 42 9.78 8.18 0.79
C GLU A 42 11.04 7.95 1.63
N LEU A 43 12.02 7.26 1.05
CA LEU A 43 13.31 7.01 1.67
C LEU A 43 14.27 8.18 1.37
N PRO A 44 15.18 8.51 2.30
CA PRO A 44 16.25 9.46 2.03
C PRO A 44 17.07 9.02 0.81
N SER A 45 17.58 10.00 0.09
CA SER A 45 18.45 9.74 -1.07
C SER A 45 19.82 9.23 -0.59
N GLU A 46 20.53 8.50 -1.45
CA GLU A 46 21.83 7.92 -1.09
C GLU A 46 22.87 9.00 -0.67
N ASP A 47 22.69 10.23 -1.14
CA ASP A 47 23.52 11.40 -0.80
C ASP A 47 23.06 12.16 0.47
N ASP A 48 21.94 11.78 1.08
CA ASP A 48 21.36 12.43 2.26
C ASP A 48 21.30 11.45 3.45
N SER A 49 22.47 11.20 4.05
CA SER A 49 22.63 10.36 5.23
C SER A 49 21.95 10.91 6.50
N THR A 50 21.41 12.12 6.45
CA THR A 50 20.68 12.76 7.56
C THR A 50 19.17 12.75 7.38
N GLY A 51 18.69 12.38 6.20
CA GLY A 51 17.27 12.36 5.89
C GLY A 51 16.55 11.26 6.68
N VAL A 52 15.34 11.59 7.13
CA VAL A 52 14.42 10.64 7.77
C VAL A 52 13.39 10.16 6.74
N GLU A 53 12.91 8.94 6.92
CA GLU A 53 11.81 8.41 6.14
C GLU A 53 10.57 9.29 6.34
N GLN A 54 9.93 9.70 5.26
CA GLN A 54 8.75 10.57 5.32
C GLN A 54 7.51 9.83 4.82
N SER A 55 6.41 9.94 5.56
CA SER A 55 5.11 9.42 5.13
C SER A 55 4.68 10.08 3.82
N PHE A 56 4.40 9.23 2.82
CA PHE A 56 4.01 9.64 1.48
C PHE A 56 2.50 9.45 1.32
N ALA A 57 1.75 10.51 1.60
CA ALA A 57 0.29 10.47 1.65
C ALA A 57 -0.34 10.26 0.27
N GLY A 58 -1.48 9.56 0.25
CA GLY A 58 -2.25 9.31 -0.96
C GLY A 58 -3.63 8.72 -0.68
N LYS A 59 -4.32 8.38 -1.75
CA LYS A 59 -5.65 7.77 -1.76
C LYS A 59 -5.56 6.37 -2.34
N VAL A 60 -6.38 5.46 -1.83
CA VAL A 60 -6.45 4.09 -2.32
C VAL A 60 -7.78 3.88 -3.04
N VAL A 61 -7.70 3.29 -4.23
CA VAL A 61 -8.85 2.92 -5.06
C VAL A 61 -8.83 1.41 -5.23
N VAL A 62 -9.94 0.75 -4.88
CA VAL A 62 -10.08 -0.70 -4.99
C VAL A 62 -10.88 -1.04 -6.25
N GLY A 63 -10.20 -1.64 -7.22
CA GLY A 63 -10.81 -2.23 -8.41
C GLY A 63 -11.28 -3.66 -8.17
N ASP A 64 -11.63 -4.36 -9.25
CA ASP A 64 -12.17 -5.73 -9.16
C ASP A 64 -11.12 -6.80 -8.91
N SER A 65 -9.88 -6.56 -9.33
CA SER A 65 -8.77 -7.52 -9.16
C SER A 65 -7.44 -6.84 -8.79
N VAL A 66 -7.48 -5.52 -8.60
CA VAL A 66 -6.31 -4.69 -8.32
C VAL A 66 -6.67 -3.63 -7.29
N ILE A 67 -5.67 -3.20 -6.53
CA ILE A 67 -5.74 -2.01 -5.70
C ILE A 67 -4.75 -1.01 -6.25
N VAL A 68 -5.15 0.25 -6.35
CA VAL A 68 -4.31 1.33 -6.86
C VAL A 68 -4.17 2.39 -5.78
N PHE A 69 -2.92 2.70 -5.43
CA PHE A 69 -2.60 3.83 -4.56
C PHE A 69 -2.17 5.02 -5.42
N HIS A 70 -2.89 6.12 -5.27
CA HIS A 70 -2.62 7.40 -5.90
C HIS A 70 -2.01 8.35 -4.87
N PRO A 71 -0.72 8.66 -4.94
CA PRO A 71 -0.14 9.64 -4.05
C PRO A 71 -0.73 11.03 -4.31
N HIS A 72 -0.73 11.89 -3.28
CA HIS A 72 -1.14 13.29 -3.44
C HIS A 72 -0.14 14.09 -4.30
N VAL A 73 1.11 13.65 -4.32
CA VAL A 73 2.20 14.22 -5.12
C VAL A 73 2.82 13.10 -5.94
N SER A 74 3.08 13.30 -7.23
CA SER A 74 3.73 12.30 -8.07
C SER A 74 5.07 11.87 -7.48
N PHE A 75 5.39 10.58 -7.62
CA PHE A 75 6.68 10.03 -7.22
C PHE A 75 7.84 10.79 -7.92
N ALA A 76 8.94 11.07 -7.26
CA ALA A 76 10.06 11.79 -7.86
C ALA A 76 11.06 10.81 -8.49
N LYS A 77 11.58 11.15 -9.69
CA LYS A 77 12.60 10.35 -10.37
C LYS A 77 13.88 10.29 -9.52
N GLY A 78 14.48 9.11 -9.41
CA GLY A 78 15.70 8.89 -8.63
C GLY A 78 15.45 8.70 -7.14
N LYS A 79 14.21 8.85 -6.66
CA LYS A 79 13.83 8.54 -5.28
C LYS A 79 13.43 7.09 -5.12
N SER A 80 13.58 6.61 -3.90
CA SER A 80 13.16 5.27 -3.47
C SER A 80 11.99 5.38 -2.53
N TYR A 81 11.05 4.45 -2.66
CA TYR A 81 9.82 4.40 -1.90
C TYR A 81 9.68 3.04 -1.26
N LEU A 82 9.57 3.02 0.07
CA LEU A 82 9.25 1.81 0.82
C LEU A 82 7.73 1.67 0.86
N VAL A 83 7.24 0.57 0.29
CA VAL A 83 5.82 0.21 0.30
C VAL A 83 5.63 -0.94 1.27
N ILE A 84 4.83 -0.70 2.31
CA ILE A 84 4.47 -1.68 3.32
C ILE A 84 3.00 -2.02 3.10
N SER A 85 2.70 -3.29 2.90
CA SER A 85 1.34 -3.73 2.59
C SER A 85 0.94 -5.01 3.30
N PHE A 86 -0.27 -5.02 3.85
CA PHE A 86 -0.87 -6.19 4.48
C PHE A 86 -1.76 -7.00 3.51
N LEU A 87 -1.77 -6.64 2.22
CA LEU A 87 -2.61 -7.23 1.15
C LEU A 87 -2.12 -8.61 0.63
N ASN A 88 -1.40 -9.38 1.46
CA ASN A 88 -0.80 -10.64 1.01
C ASN A 88 -1.86 -11.64 0.47
N ALA A 89 -1.43 -12.67 -0.25
CA ALA A 89 -2.34 -13.65 -0.86
C ALA A 89 -3.25 -14.43 0.14
N LYS A 90 -3.07 -14.24 1.46
CA LYS A 90 -3.92 -14.79 2.52
C LYS A 90 -4.88 -13.75 3.13
N PHE A 91 -5.04 -12.61 2.46
CA PHE A 91 -5.94 -11.51 2.83
C PHE A 91 -7.43 -11.90 2.87
N GLY A 92 -7.81 -13.15 2.55
CA GLY A 92 -9.16 -13.67 2.78
C GLY A 92 -9.69 -13.51 4.22
N ASN A 93 -8.82 -13.26 5.20
CA ASN A 93 -9.17 -12.90 6.58
C ASN A 93 -9.26 -11.38 6.83
N ALA A 94 -9.37 -10.54 5.79
CA ALA A 94 -9.40 -9.06 5.85
C ALA A 94 -10.35 -8.49 6.90
N GLY A 95 -11.53 -9.09 7.11
CA GLY A 95 -12.47 -8.69 8.16
C GLY A 95 -11.87 -8.71 9.57
N MET A 96 -10.86 -9.56 9.84
CA MET A 96 -10.15 -9.57 11.13
C MET A 96 -9.13 -8.42 11.24
N MET A 97 -8.52 -8.00 10.14
CA MET A 97 -7.59 -6.85 10.12
C MET A 97 -8.34 -5.53 10.36
N LEU A 98 -9.48 -5.36 9.66
CA LEU A 98 -10.31 -4.16 9.72
C LEU A 98 -11.04 -3.96 11.06
N THR A 99 -11.19 -5.03 11.84
CA THR A 99 -11.79 -4.98 13.19
C THR A 99 -10.78 -4.65 14.29
N GLY A 100 -9.56 -4.22 13.93
CA GLY A 100 -8.49 -3.89 14.89
C GLY A 100 -7.88 -5.12 15.57
N LYS A 101 -8.28 -6.33 15.16
CA LYS A 101 -7.75 -7.61 15.64
C LYS A 101 -6.77 -8.17 14.63
N LEU A 102 -5.75 -7.39 14.32
CA LEU A 102 -4.63 -7.84 13.49
C LEU A 102 -4.02 -9.06 14.21
N ASP A 103 -4.29 -10.26 13.71
CA ASP A 103 -3.68 -11.47 14.24
C ASP A 103 -2.16 -11.25 14.12
N HIS A 104 -1.45 -11.28 15.24
CA HIS A 104 -0.01 -11.03 15.33
C HIS A 104 0.83 -11.92 14.39
N LYS A 105 0.21 -12.91 13.76
CA LYS A 105 0.80 -13.79 12.74
C LYS A 105 0.87 -13.18 11.35
N VAL A 106 0.14 -12.10 11.05
CA VAL A 106 0.16 -11.53 9.70
C VAL A 106 1.35 -10.60 9.53
N LYS A 107 2.33 -11.06 8.76
CA LYS A 107 3.50 -10.26 8.40
C LYS A 107 3.16 -9.34 7.21
N PRO A 108 3.54 -8.06 7.26
CA PRO A 108 3.45 -7.20 6.10
C PRO A 108 4.39 -7.68 5.00
N GLN A 109 4.02 -7.38 3.77
CA GLN A 109 4.92 -7.41 2.63
C GLN A 109 5.57 -6.02 2.51
N GLU A 110 6.89 -5.98 2.55
CA GLU A 110 7.69 -4.78 2.35
C GLU A 110 8.40 -4.86 1.00
N VAL A 111 8.29 -3.79 0.21
CA VAL A 111 8.92 -3.68 -1.11
C VAL A 111 9.49 -2.29 -1.27
N ILE A 112 10.78 -2.20 -1.59
CA ILE A 112 11.41 -0.94 -2.00
C ILE A 112 11.27 -0.81 -3.52
N LEU A 113 10.72 0.30 -3.97
CA LEU A 113 10.56 0.64 -5.38
C LEU A 113 11.35 1.91 -5.69
N LYS A 114 12.16 1.89 -6.75
CA LYS A 114 12.90 3.06 -7.24
C LYS A 114 12.25 3.58 -8.51
N ARG A 115 11.97 4.89 -8.58
CA ARG A 115 11.41 5.55 -9.78
C ARG A 115 12.52 6.05 -10.71
#